data_AF-L0DCX7-F1
#
_entry.id   AF-L0DCX7-F1
#
_cell.length_a   1.000
_cell.length_b   1.000
_cell.length_c   1.000
_cell.angle_alpha   90.00
_cell.angle_beta   90.00
_cell.angle_gamma   90.00
#
_symmetry.space_group_name_H-M   'P 1'
#
loop_
_entity.id
_entity.type
_entity.pdbx_description
1 polymer ?
#
loop_
_entity_poly.entity_id
_entity_poly.type
_entity_poly.pdbx_seq_one_letter_code
_entity_poly.pdbx_strand_id
1 'polypeptide(L)'
;MAFPDVRGFSAVQPGPYEVQMGGCIAALLRLFAGHVPDPESNTRVLELASDPTRWSAGHAVFDEVRRRLLAAMKAEDRPRELQHHFEESCCQAIYNATDPPDPFDPGSAFFVAGQAIGLARVAGVPVERVIAILAPGVEGSK
;
A
#
# COMPACT_ATOMS: atom_id res chain seq x y z
N MET A 1 -4.82 4.41 -19.17
CA MET A 1 -6.11 3.89 -18.70
C MET A 1 -6.29 4.31 -17.25
N ALA A 2 -7.52 4.27 -16.74
CA ALA A 2 -7.82 4.60 -15.35
C ALA A 2 -7.81 3.34 -14.47
N PHE A 3 -7.75 3.51 -13.15
CA PHE A 3 -7.92 2.41 -12.20
C PHE A 3 -9.25 1.66 -12.43
N PRO A 4 -9.26 0.34 -12.20
CA PRO A 4 -10.47 -0.47 -12.35
C PRO A 4 -11.50 -0.16 -11.25
N ASP A 5 -12.77 -0.45 -11.54
CA ASP A 5 -13.80 -0.46 -10.49
C ASP A 5 -13.69 -1.75 -9.66
N VAL A 6 -13.18 -1.63 -8.44
CA VAL A 6 -12.97 -2.75 -7.50
C VAL A 6 -14.26 -3.45 -7.09
N ARG A 7 -15.44 -2.87 -7.35
CA ARG A 7 -16.75 -3.50 -7.05
C ARG A 7 -17.07 -4.72 -7.92
N GLY A 8 -16.34 -4.92 -9.01
CA GLY A 8 -16.54 -6.06 -9.92
C GLY A 8 -15.89 -7.37 -9.46
N PHE A 9 -15.12 -7.36 -8.36
CA PHE A 9 -14.33 -8.52 -7.92
C PHE A 9 -15.04 -9.34 -6.84
N SER A 10 -14.76 -10.64 -6.79
CA SER A 10 -15.35 -11.57 -5.82
C SER A 10 -14.97 -11.22 -4.39
N ALA A 11 -15.94 -11.27 -3.48
CA ALA A 11 -15.69 -11.03 -2.07
C ALA A 11 -14.86 -12.15 -1.43
N VAL A 12 -13.86 -11.79 -0.62
CA VAL A 12 -13.10 -12.73 0.22
C VAL A 12 -13.13 -12.25 1.68
N GLN A 13 -12.98 -13.16 2.65
CA GLN A 13 -12.85 -12.80 4.07
C GLN A 13 -11.49 -13.25 4.62
N PRO A 14 -10.53 -12.33 4.73
CA PRO A 14 -9.23 -12.59 5.36
C PRO A 14 -9.36 -12.88 6.86
N GLY A 15 -8.34 -13.53 7.44
CA GLY A 15 -8.24 -13.77 8.87
C GLY A 15 -7.99 -12.50 9.69
N PRO A 16 -8.04 -12.58 11.04
CA PRO A 16 -7.92 -11.42 11.92
C PRO A 16 -6.54 -10.73 11.84
N TYR A 17 -5.47 -11.50 11.63
CA TYR A 17 -4.12 -10.96 11.48
C TYR A 17 -3.99 -10.17 10.17
N GLU A 18 -4.53 -10.72 9.09
CA GLU A 18 -4.57 -10.11 7.78
C GLU A 18 -5.36 -8.80 7.82
N VAL A 19 -6.54 -8.79 8.45
CA VAL A 19 -7.34 -7.56 8.65
C VAL A 19 -6.57 -6.50 9.43
N GLN A 20 -5.82 -6.89 10.47
CA GLN A 20 -4.95 -5.97 11.20
C GLN A 20 -3.86 -5.36 10.30
N MET A 21 -3.18 -6.19 9.50
CA MET A 21 -2.18 -5.74 8.53
C MET A 21 -2.79 -4.75 7.53
N GLY A 22 -3.97 -5.06 6.97
CA GLY A 22 -4.70 -4.16 6.07
C GLY A 22 -5.07 -2.84 6.75
N GLY A 23 -5.45 -2.88 8.03
CA GLY A 23 -5.67 -1.68 8.85
C GLY A 23 -4.42 -0.80 8.98
N CYS A 24 -3.25 -1.40 9.22
CA CYS A 24 -1.96 -0.69 9.26
C CYS A 24 -1.63 -0.06 7.89
N ILE A 25 -1.81 -0.81 6.80
CA ILE A 25 -1.61 -0.31 5.43
C ILE A 25 -2.53 0.88 5.14
N ALA A 26 -3.82 0.77 5.48
CA ALA A 26 -4.78 1.86 5.31
C ALA A 26 -4.41 3.09 6.16
N ALA A 27 -3.88 2.91 7.37
CA ALA A 27 -3.40 4.01 8.21
C ALA A 27 -2.19 4.72 7.59
N LEU A 28 -1.24 3.98 7.02
CA LEU A 28 -0.09 4.56 6.30
C LEU A 28 -0.55 5.36 5.06
N LEU A 29 -1.45 4.81 4.25
CA LEU A 29 -1.99 5.49 3.07
C LEU A 29 -2.75 6.78 3.44
N ARG A 30 -3.45 6.79 4.59
CA ARG A 30 -4.06 8.02 5.13
C ARG A 30 -3.02 9.02 5.61
N LEU A 31 -1.92 8.57 6.22
CA LEU A 31 -0.82 9.44 6.64
C LEU A 31 -0.18 10.15 5.44
N PHE A 32 -0.06 9.48 4.30
CA PHE A 32 0.53 10.04 3.08
C PHE A 32 -0.44 10.87 2.24
N ALA A 33 -1.75 10.84 2.53
CA ALA A 33 -2.73 11.64 1.83
C ALA A 33 -2.42 13.13 1.94
N GLY A 34 -2.36 13.82 0.80
CA GLY A 34 -1.99 15.24 0.72
C GLY A 34 -0.48 15.53 0.74
N HIS A 35 0.37 14.52 0.92
CA HIS A 35 1.83 14.65 0.91
C HIS A 35 2.50 14.04 -0.33
N VAL A 36 1.77 13.19 -1.07
CA VAL A 36 2.31 12.43 -2.20
C VAL A 36 1.95 13.04 -3.56
N PRO A 37 2.82 12.90 -4.58
CA PRO A 37 2.65 13.52 -5.90
C PRO A 37 1.56 12.90 -6.79
N ASP A 38 1.13 11.66 -6.52
CA ASP A 38 -0.02 11.01 -7.20
C ASP A 38 -1.16 10.74 -6.20
N PRO A 39 -2.02 11.72 -5.91
CA PRO A 39 -3.12 11.54 -4.96
C PRO A 39 -4.17 10.52 -5.45
N GLU A 40 -4.28 10.30 -6.76
CA GLU A 40 -5.23 9.34 -7.32
C GLU A 40 -4.81 7.91 -6.97
N SER A 41 -3.54 7.54 -7.21
CA SER A 41 -3.05 6.19 -6.88
C SER A 41 -3.17 5.91 -5.38
N ASN A 42 -2.79 6.87 -4.53
CA ASN A 42 -2.90 6.73 -3.08
C ASN A 42 -4.35 6.50 -2.64
N THR A 43 -5.31 7.23 -3.23
CA THR A 43 -6.74 7.06 -2.94
C THR A 43 -7.23 5.68 -3.33
N ARG A 44 -6.82 5.15 -4.49
CA ARG A 44 -7.27 3.83 -4.97
C ARG A 44 -6.71 2.68 -4.15
N VAL A 45 -5.44 2.77 -3.77
CA VAL A 45 -4.83 1.77 -2.88
C VAL A 45 -5.44 1.86 -1.48
N LEU A 46 -5.78 3.07 -1.00
CA LEU A 46 -6.48 3.26 0.27
C LEU A 46 -7.90 2.66 0.26
N GLU A 47 -8.66 2.88 -0.81
CA GLU A 47 -9.99 2.28 -1.02
C GLU A 47 -9.91 0.76 -0.93
N LEU A 48 -8.93 0.17 -1.61
CA LEU A 48 -8.69 -1.28 -1.58
C LEU A 48 -8.30 -1.76 -0.17
N ALA A 49 -7.31 -1.12 0.48
CA ALA A 49 -6.86 -1.50 1.81
C ALA A 49 -7.94 -1.34 2.90
N SER A 50 -8.89 -0.42 2.71
CA SER A 50 -9.96 -0.14 3.68
C SER A 50 -11.13 -1.13 3.63
N ASP A 51 -11.21 -1.96 2.58
CA ASP A 51 -12.29 -2.95 2.42
C ASP A 51 -11.70 -4.35 2.15
N PRO A 52 -11.51 -5.17 3.21
CA PRO A 52 -11.01 -6.54 3.09
C PRO A 52 -11.82 -7.43 2.13
N THR A 53 -13.10 -7.11 1.92
CA THR A 53 -13.93 -7.86 0.99
C THR A 53 -13.49 -7.66 -0.47
N ARG A 54 -12.69 -6.63 -0.77
CA ARG A 54 -12.26 -6.31 -2.14
C ARG A 54 -10.82 -6.65 -2.45
N TRP A 55 -10.09 -7.26 -1.52
CA TRP A 55 -8.64 -7.49 -1.69
C TRP A 55 -8.29 -8.39 -2.88
N SER A 56 -9.23 -9.20 -3.36
CA SER A 56 -9.11 -9.96 -4.61
C SER A 56 -8.89 -9.06 -5.85
N ALA A 57 -9.24 -7.78 -5.78
CA ALA A 57 -8.94 -6.78 -6.81
C ALA A 57 -7.46 -6.32 -6.82
N GLY A 58 -6.64 -6.82 -5.90
CA GLY A 58 -5.25 -6.39 -5.69
C GLY A 58 -4.39 -6.46 -6.95
N HIS A 59 -4.50 -7.51 -7.77
CA HIS A 59 -3.80 -7.59 -9.07
C HIS A 59 -4.15 -6.43 -10.00
N ALA A 60 -5.43 -6.10 -10.13
CA ALA A 60 -5.86 -5.08 -11.08
C ALA A 60 -5.44 -3.66 -10.64
N VAL A 61 -5.41 -3.40 -9.33
CA VAL A 61 -4.86 -2.15 -8.79
C VAL A 61 -3.33 -2.13 -8.90
N PHE A 62 -2.67 -3.25 -8.61
CA PHE A 62 -1.23 -3.43 -8.78
C PHE A 62 -0.78 -3.12 -10.21
N ASP A 63 -1.48 -3.63 -11.23
CA ASP A 63 -1.11 -3.42 -12.64
C ASP A 63 -1.10 -1.94 -13.03
N GLU A 64 -2.06 -1.17 -12.51
CA GLU A 64 -2.11 0.27 -12.71
C GLU A 64 -0.95 0.98 -12.01
N VAL A 65 -0.72 0.66 -10.72
CA VAL A 65 0.40 1.21 -9.94
C VAL A 65 1.74 0.88 -10.60
N ARG A 66 1.94 -0.37 -11.03
CA ARG A 66 3.17 -0.83 -11.70
C ARG A 66 3.43 -0.05 -12.97
N ARG A 67 2.40 0.23 -13.76
CA ARG A 67 2.54 1.03 -14.98
C ARG A 67 3.00 2.46 -14.67
N ARG A 68 2.42 3.07 -13.63
CA ARG A 68 2.80 4.42 -13.18
C ARG A 68 4.21 4.43 -12.59
N LEU A 69 4.59 3.40 -11.84
CA LEU A 69 5.96 3.21 -11.36
C LEU A 69 6.96 3.19 -12.53
N LEU A 70 6.73 2.35 -13.54
CA LEU A 70 7.63 2.26 -14.70
C LEU A 70 7.74 3.60 -15.45
N ALA A 71 6.65 4.37 -15.51
CA ALA A 71 6.67 5.71 -16.09
C ALA A 71 7.49 6.70 -15.22
N ALA A 72 7.35 6.66 -13.90
CA ALA A 72 8.11 7.48 -12.97
C ALA A 72 9.61 7.15 -13.02
N MET A 73 9.98 5.87 -13.05
CA MET A 73 11.36 5.41 -13.23
C MET A 73 11.97 5.93 -14.53
N LYS A 74 11.23 5.85 -15.65
CA LYS A 74 11.68 6.36 -16.94
C LYS A 74 11.86 7.89 -16.95
N ALA A 75 11.05 8.60 -16.16
CA ALA A 75 11.13 10.05 -16.02
C ALA A 75 12.13 10.50 -14.94
N GLU A 76 12.79 9.57 -14.23
CA GLU A 76 13.64 9.84 -13.07
C GLU A 76 12.91 10.66 -11.97
N ASP A 77 11.58 10.52 -11.87
CA ASP A 77 10.75 11.19 -10.85
C ASP A 77 10.81 10.39 -9.54
N ARG A 78 11.85 10.67 -8.76
CA ARG A 78 12.15 9.94 -7.52
C ARG A 78 11.00 9.95 -6.49
N PRO A 79 10.31 11.08 -6.22
CA PRO A 79 9.14 11.08 -5.34
C PRO A 79 8.03 10.15 -5.81
N ARG A 80 7.65 10.17 -7.10
CA ARG A 80 6.63 9.26 -7.65
C ARG A 80 7.09 7.81 -7.62
N GLU A 81 8.35 7.55 -7.92
CA GLU A 81 8.92 6.20 -7.87
C GLU A 81 8.79 5.59 -6.47
N LEU A 82 9.19 6.33 -5.43
CA LEU A 82 9.07 5.88 -4.04
C LEU A 82 7.62 5.69 -3.60
N GLN A 83 6.72 6.58 -4.04
CA GLN A 83 5.29 6.43 -3.80
C GLN A 83 4.77 5.12 -4.39
N HIS A 84 5.03 4.87 -5.67
CA HIS A 84 4.47 3.71 -6.35
C HIS A 84 5.12 2.40 -5.91
N HIS A 85 6.38 2.40 -5.48
CA HIS A 85 6.96 1.22 -4.82
C HIS A 85 6.25 0.86 -3.51
N PHE A 86 5.95 1.85 -2.67
CA PHE A 86 5.18 1.63 -1.45
C PHE A 86 3.77 1.08 -1.76
N GLU A 87 3.08 1.69 -2.70
CA GLU A 87 1.74 1.28 -3.14
C GLU A 87 1.73 -0.13 -3.75
N GLU A 88 2.76 -0.48 -4.54
CA GLU A 88 2.94 -1.81 -5.12
C GLU A 88 3.01 -2.87 -4.01
N SER A 89 3.89 -2.68 -3.02
CA SER A 89 4.01 -3.59 -1.88
C SER A 89 2.71 -3.70 -1.07
N CYS A 90 1.95 -2.60 -0.93
CA CYS A 90 0.64 -2.63 -0.28
C CYS A 90 -0.35 -3.53 -1.04
N CYS A 91 -0.45 -3.38 -2.36
CA CYS A 91 -1.35 -4.18 -3.19
C CYS A 91 -0.99 -5.67 -3.14
N GLN A 92 0.30 -6.00 -3.20
CA GLN A 92 0.77 -7.37 -3.12
C GLN A 92 0.45 -8.00 -1.75
N ALA A 93 0.69 -7.27 -0.65
CA ALA A 93 0.45 -7.76 0.69
C ALA A 93 -1.04 -8.07 0.93
N ILE A 94 -1.94 -7.15 0.58
CA ILE A 94 -3.38 -7.35 0.77
C ILE A 94 -3.95 -8.41 -0.18
N TYR A 95 -3.45 -8.53 -1.40
CA TYR A 95 -3.83 -9.61 -2.31
C TYR A 95 -3.41 -10.98 -1.78
N ASN A 96 -2.15 -11.13 -1.38
CA ASN A 96 -1.64 -12.40 -0.86
C ASN A 96 -2.39 -12.85 0.41
N ALA A 97 -2.89 -11.91 1.20
CA ALA A 97 -3.71 -12.18 2.38
C ALA A 97 -5.09 -12.80 2.07
N THR A 98 -5.49 -12.88 0.79
CA THR A 98 -6.71 -13.59 0.37
C THR A 98 -6.48 -15.06 0.04
N ASP A 99 -5.27 -15.59 0.25
CA ASP A 99 -4.83 -16.93 -0.18
C ASP A 99 -5.19 -17.25 -1.65
N PRO A 100 -4.76 -16.39 -2.60
CA PRO A 100 -5.09 -16.56 -4.01
C PRO A 100 -4.33 -17.74 -4.62
N PRO A 101 -4.86 -18.35 -5.71
CA PRO A 101 -4.17 -19.43 -6.43
C PRO A 101 -2.90 -18.98 -7.16
N ASP A 102 -2.73 -17.67 -7.38
CA ASP A 102 -1.65 -17.03 -8.12
C ASP A 102 -1.01 -15.88 -7.31
N PRO A 103 -0.41 -16.19 -6.15
CA PRO A 103 0.11 -15.17 -5.25
C PRO A 103 1.32 -14.43 -5.85
N PHE A 104 1.52 -13.19 -5.41
CA PHE A 104 2.79 -12.49 -5.56
C PHE A 104 3.87 -13.12 -4.67
N ASP A 105 5.10 -12.60 -4.77
CA ASP A 105 6.20 -13.00 -3.89
C ASP A 105 5.77 -12.94 -2.40
N PRO A 106 5.92 -14.04 -1.63
CA PRO A 106 5.50 -14.09 -0.23
C PRO A 106 6.18 -13.04 0.66
N GLY A 107 7.35 -12.54 0.25
CA GLY A 107 8.11 -11.51 0.92
C GLY A 107 7.54 -10.10 0.78
N SER A 108 6.55 -9.89 -0.09
CA SER A 108 6.01 -8.56 -0.44
C SER A 108 5.58 -7.74 0.78
N ALA A 109 5.00 -8.38 1.80
CA ALA A 109 4.57 -7.73 3.03
C ALA A 109 5.73 -7.11 3.84
N PHE A 110 6.94 -7.68 3.78
CA PHE A 110 8.11 -7.17 4.50
C PHE A 110 8.63 -5.85 3.92
N PHE A 111 8.34 -5.55 2.65
CA PHE A 111 8.80 -4.32 2.01
C PHE A 111 7.95 -3.10 2.38
N VAL A 112 6.69 -3.28 2.79
CA VAL A 112 5.74 -2.19 3.10
C VAL A 112 6.34 -1.18 4.09
N ALA A 113 6.91 -1.66 5.20
CA ALA A 113 7.48 -0.80 6.23
C ALA A 113 8.69 0.00 5.72
N GLY A 114 9.63 -0.66 5.03
CA GLY A 114 10.82 -0.01 4.49
C GLY A 114 10.48 1.04 3.43
N GLN A 115 9.54 0.72 2.54
CA GLN A 115 9.06 1.64 1.51
C GLN A 115 8.32 2.84 2.11
N ALA A 116 7.48 2.63 3.15
CA ALA A 116 6.82 3.72 3.86
C ALA A 116 7.83 4.69 4.50
N ILE A 117 8.89 4.18 5.12
CA ILE A 117 9.96 5.01 5.69
C ILE A 117 10.69 5.79 4.59
N GLY A 118 10.98 5.15 3.45
CA GLY A 118 11.59 5.80 2.29
C GLY A 118 10.72 6.94 1.74
N LEU A 119 9.42 6.68 1.56
CA LEU A 119 8.44 7.65 1.10
C LEU A 119 8.30 8.83 2.07
N ALA A 120 8.24 8.57 3.38
CA ALA A 120 8.12 9.62 4.39
C ALA A 120 9.24 10.65 4.31
N ARG A 121 10.48 10.21 4.10
CA ARG A 121 11.64 11.10 3.97
C ARG A 121 11.53 12.05 2.78
N VAL A 122 11.03 11.58 1.64
CA VAL A 122 10.89 12.42 0.43
C VAL A 122 9.61 13.24 0.43
N ALA A 123 8.56 12.78 1.11
CA ALA A 123 7.26 13.46 1.22
C ALA A 123 7.22 14.50 2.36
N GLY A 124 8.30 14.62 3.15
CA GLY A 124 8.36 15.52 4.31
C GLY A 124 7.47 15.09 5.48
N VAL A 125 7.11 13.80 5.54
CA VAL A 125 6.33 13.23 6.64
C VAL A 125 7.30 12.75 7.73
N PRO A 126 7.08 13.09 9.02
CA PRO A 126 7.95 12.60 10.09
C PRO A 126 7.94 11.06 10.18
N VAL A 127 9.12 10.44 10.19
CA VAL A 127 9.27 8.97 10.20
C VAL A 127 8.66 8.37 11.48
N GLU A 128 8.64 9.12 12.57
CA GLU A 128 8.04 8.75 13.85
C GLU A 128 6.55 8.47 13.70
N ARG A 129 5.86 9.17 12.79
CA ARG A 129 4.43 8.93 12.49
C ARG A 129 4.22 7.62 11.76
N VAL A 130 5.16 7.22 10.90
CA VAL A 130 5.16 5.90 10.25
C VAL A 130 5.39 4.80 11.28
N ILE A 131 6.39 4.98 12.16
CA ILE A 131 6.72 4.01 13.22
C ILE A 131 5.53 3.82 14.17
N ALA A 132 4.88 4.91 14.59
CA ALA A 132 3.72 4.85 15.48
C ALA A 132 2.55 4.03 14.91
N ILE A 133 2.39 3.99 13.58
CA ILE A 133 1.39 3.15 12.91
C ILE A 133 1.82 1.69 12.86
N LEU A 134 3.11 1.43 12.58
CA LEU A 134 3.64 0.07 12.42
C LEU A 134 3.83 -0.66 13.75
N ALA A 135 4.08 0.08 14.83
CA ALA A 135 4.35 -0.46 16.16
C ALA A 135 3.57 0.31 17.25
N PRO A 136 2.23 0.21 17.24
CA PRO A 136 1.41 0.88 18.24
C PRO A 136 1.70 0.29 19.64
N GLY A 137 2.15 1.12 20.58
CA GLY A 137 2.41 0.73 21.97
C GLY A 137 3.88 0.66 22.38
N VAL A 138 4.84 0.99 21.51
CA VAL A 138 6.23 1.24 21.92
C VAL A 138 6.35 2.68 22.42
N GLU A 139 5.62 3.02 23.50
CA GLU A 139 5.99 4.19 24.29
C GLU A 139 7.29 3.84 25.01
N GLY A 140 8.29 4.72 24.87
CA GLY A 140 9.66 4.45 25.30
C GLY A 140 9.71 3.90 26.72
N SER A 141 10.16 2.64 26.84
CA SER A 141 10.74 2.14 28.08
C SER A 141 11.85 3.11 28.48
N LYS A 142 11.57 3.92 29.50
CA LYS A 142 12.60 4.57 30.31
C LYS A 142 13.39 3.54 31.09
#